data_AF-A0A8J2K1T6-F1
#
_entry.id   AF-A0A8J2K1T6-F1
#
_cell.length_a   1.000
_cell.length_b   1.000
_cell.length_c   1.000
_cell.angle_alpha   90.00
_cell.angle_beta   90.00
_cell.angle_gamma   90.00
#
_symmetry.space_group_name_H-M   'P 1'
#
loop_
_entity.id
_entity.type
_entity.pdbx_description
1 polymer ?
#
loop_
_entity_poly.entity_id
_entity_poly.type
_entity_poly.pdbx_seq_one_letter_code
_entity_poly.pdbx_strand_id
1 'polypeptide(L)'
;ATKAEDVAASSRALQFFIGWIINPLLKGDYPPVMRTVLDEKSKAEGRSKSRLPTFSSKWAKIITGTLDYIGTVLSLEMDTRYDLEHFILILRIPIVDVYPRIQPNT
;
A
#
# COMPACT_ATOMS: atom_id res chain seq x y z
N ALA A 1 -12.45 -15.93 -15.92
CA ALA A 1 -11.30 -15.44 -15.15
C ALA A 1 -10.61 -16.64 -14.54
N THR A 2 -9.31 -16.78 -14.77
CA THR A 2 -8.54 -17.85 -14.12
C THR A 2 -8.23 -17.42 -12.69
N LYS A 3 -8.19 -18.36 -11.72
CA LYS A 3 -7.87 -18.04 -10.31
C LYS A 3 -6.62 -17.17 -10.15
N ALA A 4 -5.66 -17.26 -11.07
CA ALA A 4 -4.44 -16.44 -11.08
C ALA A 4 -4.70 -14.97 -11.45
N GLU A 5 -5.58 -14.69 -12.42
CA GLU A 5 -5.97 -13.33 -12.79
C GLU A 5 -6.72 -12.63 -11.65
N ASP A 6 -7.59 -13.37 -10.96
CA ASP A 6 -8.33 -12.87 -9.79
C ASP A 6 -7.37 -12.54 -8.64
N VAL A 7 -6.42 -13.43 -8.33
CA VAL A 7 -5.37 -13.16 -7.33
C VAL A 7 -4.54 -11.94 -7.70
N ALA A 8 -4.14 -11.81 -8.96
CA ALA A 8 -3.40 -10.64 -9.43
C ALA A 8 -4.25 -9.37 -9.32
N ALA A 9 -5.54 -9.42 -9.65
CA ALA A 9 -6.45 -8.29 -9.53
C ALA A 9 -6.64 -7.86 -8.06
N SER A 10 -6.85 -8.81 -7.14
CA SER A 10 -6.92 -8.54 -5.71
C SER A 10 -5.62 -7.93 -5.17
N SER A 11 -4.47 -8.44 -5.61
CA SER A 11 -3.16 -7.88 -5.23
C SER A 11 -3.02 -6.43 -5.71
N ARG A 12 -3.40 -6.14 -6.96
CA ARG A 12 -3.42 -4.76 -7.48
C ARG A 12 -4.35 -3.88 -6.65
N ALA A 13 -5.57 -4.33 -6.35
CA ALA A 13 -6.52 -3.57 -5.55
C ALA A 13 -5.93 -3.21 -4.17
N LEU A 14 -5.25 -4.15 -3.50
CA LEU A 14 -4.58 -3.90 -2.22
C LEU A 14 -3.45 -2.86 -2.34
N GLN A 15 -2.67 -2.91 -3.41
CA GLN A 15 -1.61 -1.90 -3.67
C GLN A 15 -2.20 -0.50 -3.86
N PHE A 16 -3.37 -0.39 -4.48
CA PHE A 16 -4.07 0.89 -4.64
C PHE A 16 -4.78 1.37 -3.37
N PHE A 17 -5.21 0.46 -2.49
CA PHE A 17 -5.93 0.80 -1.26
C PHE A 17 -4.97 1.20 -0.13
N ILE A 18 -3.96 0.37 0.13
CA ILE A 18 -3.03 0.54 1.26
C ILE A 18 -1.59 0.75 0.76
N GLY A 19 -1.18 0.03 -0.30
CA GLY A 19 0.21 0.04 -0.77
C GLY A 19 0.73 1.44 -1.12
N TRP A 20 -0.12 2.33 -1.64
CA TRP A 20 0.25 3.70 -1.99
C TRP A 20 0.64 4.60 -0.81
N ILE A 21 0.19 4.28 0.41
CA ILE A 21 0.57 4.98 1.65
C ILE A 21 1.79 4.31 2.26
N ILE A 22 1.78 2.98 2.35
CA ILE A 22 2.83 2.23 3.05
C ILE A 22 4.14 2.21 2.26
N ASN A 23 4.12 1.98 0.94
CA ASN A 23 5.38 1.82 0.18
C ASN A 23 6.28 3.06 0.23
N PRO A 24 5.78 4.31 0.10
CA PRO A 24 6.64 5.48 0.25
C PRO A 24 7.32 5.55 1.62
N LEU A 25 6.65 5.14 2.69
CA LEU A 25 7.19 5.17 4.06
C LEU A 25 8.24 4.08 4.29
N LEU A 26 8.19 2.98 3.55
CA LEU A 26 9.13 1.85 3.70
C LEU A 26 10.26 1.84 2.66
N LYS A 27 10.00 2.32 1.45
CA LYS A 27 10.88 2.20 0.29
C LYS A 27 11.19 3.54 -0.37
N GLY A 28 10.53 4.61 0.06
CA GLY A 28 10.75 5.95 -0.48
C GLY A 28 10.09 6.21 -1.84
N ASP A 29 9.27 5.29 -2.34
CA ASP A 29 8.53 5.46 -3.60
C ASP A 29 7.19 4.69 -3.61
N TYR A 30 6.31 5.04 -4.55
CA TYR A 30 5.03 4.37 -4.77
C TYR A 30 5.19 2.93 -5.29
N PRO A 31 4.17 2.06 -5.14
CA PRO A 31 4.18 0.72 -5.73
C PRO A 31 4.42 0.75 -7.25
N PRO A 32 5.29 -0.13 -7.80
CA PRO A 32 5.58 -0.19 -9.24
C PRO A 32 4.31 -0.37 -10.09
N VAL A 33 3.41 -1.25 -9.64
CA VAL A 33 2.11 -1.51 -10.28
C VAL A 33 1.28 -0.24 -10.43
N MET A 34 1.25 0.59 -9.37
CA MET A 34 0.47 1.83 -9.37
C MET A 34 1.07 2.83 -10.35
N ARG A 35 2.41 2.93 -10.39
CA ARG A 35 3.13 3.79 -11.34
C ARG A 35 2.82 3.40 -12.78
N THR A 36 2.96 2.13 -13.14
CA THR A 36 2.66 1.62 -14.49
C THR A 36 1.23 1.95 -14.91
N VAL A 37 0.24 1.63 -14.08
CA VAL A 37 -1.18 1.85 -14.40
C VAL A 37 -1.51 3.35 -14.53
N LEU A 38 -0.97 4.20 -13.66
CA LEU A 38 -1.23 5.65 -13.71
C LEU A 38 -0.52 6.31 -14.88
N ASP A 39 0.70 5.89 -15.22
CA ASP A 39 1.46 6.39 -16.36
C ASP A 39 0.74 6.06 -17.67
N GLU A 40 0.27 4.82 -17.83
CA GLU A 40 -0.54 4.38 -18.98
C GLU A 40 -1.83 5.19 -19.10
N LYS A 41 -2.59 5.34 -18.01
CA LYS A 41 -3.83 6.11 -18.01
C LYS A 41 -3.58 7.60 -18.29
N SER A 42 -2.54 8.18 -17.71
CA SER A 42 -2.19 9.59 -17.97
C SER A 42 -1.79 9.82 -19.42
N LYS A 43 -1.08 8.88 -20.05
CA LYS A 43 -0.76 8.92 -21.48
C LYS A 43 -2.02 8.78 -22.34
N ALA A 44 -2.94 7.87 -21.99
CA ALA A 44 -4.20 7.69 -22.68
C ALA A 44 -5.12 8.93 -22.59
N GLU A 45 -5.06 9.65 -21.47
CA GLU A 45 -5.74 10.93 -21.25
C GLU A 45 -5.05 12.12 -21.97
N GLY A 46 -3.95 11.89 -22.70
CA GLY A 46 -3.22 12.92 -23.43
C GLY A 46 -2.36 13.85 -22.56
N ARG A 47 -2.06 13.47 -21.31
CA ARG A 47 -1.23 14.27 -20.41
C ARG A 47 0.26 14.10 -20.74
N SER A 48 1.01 15.20 -20.71
CA SER A 48 2.47 15.21 -20.93
C SER A 48 3.26 14.69 -19.72
N LYS A 49 2.62 14.58 -18.55
CA LYS A 49 3.20 14.07 -17.31
C LYS A 49 2.23 13.12 -16.62
N SER A 50 2.78 12.15 -15.90
CA SER A 50 1.99 11.28 -15.03
C SER A 50 1.24 12.08 -13.97
N ARG A 51 0.02 11.65 -13.63
CA ARG A 51 -0.70 12.18 -12.46
C ARG A 51 -0.04 11.80 -11.14
N LEU A 52 0.77 10.74 -11.13
CA LEU A 52 1.46 10.30 -9.94
C LEU A 52 2.73 11.15 -9.74
N PRO A 53 2.85 11.89 -8.63
CA PRO A 53 4.07 12.61 -8.32
C PRO A 53 5.24 11.65 -8.13
N THR A 54 6.46 12.10 -8.42
CA THR A 54 7.67 11.31 -8.17
C THR A 54 8.44 11.91 -7.00
N PHE A 55 8.82 11.07 -6.04
CA PHE A 55 9.64 11.52 -4.93
C PHE A 55 11.06 11.84 -5.43
N SER A 56 11.59 12.98 -5.02
CA SER A 56 13.02 13.26 -5.20
C SER A 56 13.85 12.33 -4.30
N SER A 57 15.09 12.04 -4.67
CA SER A 57 15.98 11.20 -3.84
C SER A 57 16.19 11.74 -2.43
N LYS A 58 16.15 13.08 -2.24
CA LYS A 58 16.20 13.71 -0.93
C LYS A 58 14.96 13.37 -0.10
N TRP A 59 13.78 13.58 -0.69
CA TRP A 59 12.51 13.30 -0.03
C TRP A 59 12.33 11.81 0.27
N ALA A 60 12.69 10.94 -0.66
CA ALA A 60 12.66 9.48 -0.46
C ALA A 60 13.47 9.06 0.77
N LYS A 61 14.67 9.61 0.96
CA LYS A 61 15.49 9.33 2.15
C LYS A 61 14.89 9.87 3.44
N ILE A 62 14.21 11.01 3.39
CA ILE A 62 13.57 11.62 4.56
C ILE A 62 12.37 10.78 5.01
N ILE A 63 11.55 10.28 4.08
CA ILE A 63 10.32 9.55 4.41
C ILE A 63 10.54 8.07 4.71
N THR A 64 11.65 7.50 4.24
CA THR A 64 11.95 6.09 4.44
C THR A 64 12.40 5.85 5.89
N GLY A 65 11.67 4.99 6.61
CA GLY A 65 12.05 4.59 7.96
C GLY A 65 11.61 5.56 9.08
N THR A 66 10.75 6.54 8.78
CA THR A 66 10.18 7.45 9.79
C THR A 66 8.99 6.87 10.56
N LEU A 67 8.73 5.57 10.43
CA LEU A 67 7.52 4.94 10.94
C LEU A 67 7.86 3.76 11.86
N ASP A 68 7.52 3.92 13.13
CA ASP A 68 7.75 2.90 14.17
C ASP A 68 6.64 1.85 14.22
N TYR A 69 5.39 2.26 13.97
CA TYR A 69 4.20 1.41 14.04
C TYR A 69 3.18 1.78 12.97
N ILE A 70 2.50 0.78 12.39
CA ILE A 70 1.32 0.98 11.55
C ILE A 70 0.09 0.66 12.40
N GLY A 71 -0.75 1.67 12.64
CA GLY A 71 -2.08 1.48 13.20
C GLY A 71 -3.10 1.34 12.06
N THR A 72 -3.76 0.19 11.97
CA THR A 72 -4.84 -0.03 10.99
C THR A 72 -6.17 -0.14 11.70
N VAL A 73 -7.16 0.65 11.27
CA VAL A 73 -8.57 0.40 11.59
C VAL A 73 -9.15 -0.39 10.43
N LEU A 74 -9.30 -1.70 10.60
CA LEU A 74 -9.92 -2.56 9.61
C LEU A 74 -11.36 -2.85 10.05
N SER A 75 -12.32 -2.23 9.38
CA SER A 75 -13.72 -2.63 9.51
C SER A 75 -13.94 -3.83 8.59
N LEU A 76 -14.07 -5.02 9.17
CA LEU A 76 -14.51 -6.20 8.45
C LEU A 76 -16.03 -6.26 8.50
N GLU A 77 -16.69 -6.23 7.35
CA GLU A 77 -18.11 -6.60 7.27
C GLU A 77 -18.17 -8.12 7.25
N MET A 78 -18.55 -8.72 8.38
CA MET A 78 -18.88 -10.14 8.45
C MET A 78 -20.37 -10.30 8.12
N ASP A 79 -20.72 -11.21 7.22
CA ASP A 79 -22.11 -11.59 6.94
C ASP A 79 -22.72 -12.20 8.23
N THR A 80 -23.48 -11.40 8.97
CA THR A 80 -24.01 -11.74 10.28
C THR A 80 -25.31 -12.53 10.16
N ARG A 81 -25.19 -13.86 10.17
CA ARG A 81 -26.30 -14.72 10.65
C ARG A 81 -26.36 -14.82 12.17
N TYR A 82 -25.48 -14.16 12.90
CA TYR A 82 -25.49 -14.11 14.37
C TYR A 82 -25.13 -12.72 14.87
N ASP A 83 -25.86 -12.33 15.91
CA ASP A 83 -26.03 -10.99 16.47
C ASP A 83 -24.75 -10.38 17.07
N LEU A 84 -24.80 -9.05 17.17
CA LEU A 84 -23.74 -8.04 17.19
C LEU A 84 -22.90 -7.96 18.47
N GLU A 85 -21.58 -7.94 18.29
CA GLU A 85 -20.66 -7.13 19.08
C GLU A 85 -19.68 -6.49 18.08
N HIS A 86 -19.73 -5.16 17.90
CA HIS A 86 -18.82 -4.45 17.00
C HIS A 86 -17.40 -4.51 17.58
N PHE A 87 -16.64 -5.54 17.23
CA PHE A 87 -15.27 -5.71 17.70
C PHE A 87 -14.31 -4.88 16.86
N ILE A 88 -13.98 -3.67 17.32
CA ILE A 88 -12.90 -2.87 16.72
C ILE A 88 -11.57 -3.48 17.18
N LEU A 89 -10.99 -4.35 16.34
CA LEU A 89 -9.67 -4.91 16.58
C LEU A 89 -8.58 -3.91 16.15
N ILE A 90 -8.01 -3.16 17.09
CA ILE A 90 -6.84 -2.32 16.83
C ILE A 90 -5.59 -3.20 16.93
N LEU A 91 -5.09 -3.67 15.78
CA LEU A 91 -3.81 -4.38 15.71
C LEU A 91 -2.66 -3.35 15.66
N ARG A 92 -1.78 -3.40 16.65
CA ARG A 92 -0.48 -2.70 16.64
C ARG A 92 0.58 -3.68 16.16
N ILE A 93 0.91 -3.64 14.87
CA ILE A 93 1.94 -4.53 14.29
C ILE A 93 3.25 -3.72 14.17
N PRO A 94 4.36 -4.16 14.79
CA PRO A 94 5.64 -3.50 14.61
C PRO A 94 6.14 -3.72 13.18
N ILE A 95 6.82 -2.73 12.61
CA ILE A 95 7.19 -2.74 11.19
C ILE A 95 8.08 -3.93 10.78
N VAL A 96 8.90 -4.42 11.73
CA VAL A 96 9.80 -5.57 11.55
C VAL A 96 9.05 -6.87 11.21
N ASP A 97 7.80 -7.00 11.67
CA ASP A 97 6.97 -8.19 11.44
C ASP A 97 6.17 -8.10 10.13
N VAL A 98 5.92 -6.89 9.61
CA VAL A 98 5.16 -6.67 8.37
C VAL A 98 6.04 -6.87 7.12
N TYR A 99 7.34 -6.55 7.23
CA TYR A 99 8.32 -6.75 6.17
C TYR A 99 9.64 -7.25 6.74
N PRO A 100 9.94 -8.56 6.67
CA PRO A 100 11.15 -9.15 7.29
C PRO A 100 12.47 -8.82 6.55
N ARG A 101 12.51 -7.72 5.77
CA ARG A 101 13.66 -7.38 4.92
C ARG A 101 14.05 -5.90 4.99
N ILE A 102 14.05 -5.33 6.19
CA ILE A 102 14.66 -4.04 6.47
C ILE A 102 15.48 -4.14 7.77
N GLN A 103 16.58 -4.89 7.70
CA GLN A 103 17.78 -4.54 8.48
C GLN A 103 18.91 -4.24 7.50
N PRO A 104 19.26 -2.97 7.29
CA PRO A 104 20.63 -2.63 6.97
C PRO A 104 21.40 -2.49 8.29
N ASN A 105 22.50 -3.23 8.40
CA ASN A 105 23.50 -3.17 9.47
C ASN A 105 23.58 -1.82 10.18
N THR A 106 23.16 -1.78 11.45
CA THR A 106 23.90 -1.32 12.65
C THR A 106 22.96 -1.33 13.85
#